data_AF-A0A952G970-F1
#
_entry.id   AF-A0A952G970-F1
#
_cell.length_a   1.000
_cell.length_b   1.000
_cell.length_c   1.000
_cell.angle_alpha   90.00
_cell.angle_beta   90.00
_cell.angle_gamma   90.00
#
_symmetry.space_group_name_H-M   'P 1'
#
loop_
_entity.id
_entity.type
_entity.pdbx_description
1 polymer ?
#
loop_
_entity_poly.entity_id
_entity_poly.type
_entity_poly.pdbx_seq_one_letter_code
_entity_poly.pdbx_strand_id
1 'polypeptide(L)'
;MSTKTHPPEPWHSFFRDLDDAADTVVRLDCIGGFVVTQMYGLERSTADIDVIDIAPRTASDRLMDRALQGRPLHRKHRIYLDRVAVASIPENYEDRLVEMFPGAYRYLRLMALDPYDIALSKLER
;
A
#
# COMPACT_ATOMS: atom_id res chain seq x y z
N MET A 1 -4.51 -11.85 -14.79
CA MET A 1 -4.61 -10.92 -13.64
C MET A 1 -5.67 -9.88 -13.96
N SER A 2 -6.51 -9.50 -12.99
CA SER A 2 -7.63 -8.58 -13.21
C SER A 2 -7.11 -7.19 -13.61
N THR A 3 -7.62 -6.63 -14.71
CA THR A 3 -7.25 -5.32 -15.28
C THR A 3 -7.97 -4.18 -14.54
N LYS A 4 -7.90 -4.14 -13.22
CA LYS A 4 -8.53 -3.08 -12.44
C LYS A 4 -7.76 -1.78 -12.66
N THR A 5 -8.48 -0.71 -13.01
CA THR A 5 -7.89 0.63 -13.16
C THR A 5 -7.70 1.33 -11.83
N HIS A 6 -8.40 0.91 -10.78
CA HIS A 6 -8.28 1.38 -9.40
C HIS A 6 -8.90 0.34 -8.42
N PRO A 7 -8.62 0.40 -7.11
CA PRO A 7 -9.27 -0.49 -6.14
C PRO A 7 -10.75 -0.10 -5.94
N PRO A 8 -11.60 -0.97 -5.35
CA PRO A 8 -12.97 -0.60 -5.02
C PRO A 8 -13.03 0.43 -3.89
N GLU A 9 -14.21 1.03 -3.66
CA GLU A 9 -14.42 1.84 -2.46
C GLU A 9 -14.43 0.95 -1.19
N PRO A 10 -13.98 1.47 -0.02
CA PRO A 10 -13.54 2.85 0.23
C PRO A 10 -12.06 3.13 -0.10
N TRP A 11 -11.32 2.14 -0.61
CA TRP A 11 -9.89 2.27 -0.91
C TRP A 11 -9.59 3.33 -1.96
N HIS A 12 -10.41 3.39 -3.03
CA HIS A 12 -10.19 4.37 -4.08
C HIS A 12 -10.23 5.80 -3.53
N SER A 13 -11.26 6.15 -2.77
CA SER A 13 -11.37 7.48 -2.16
C SER A 13 -10.28 7.76 -1.12
N PHE A 14 -9.86 6.76 -0.35
CA PHE A 14 -8.72 6.89 0.55
C PHE A 14 -7.43 7.26 -0.21
N PHE A 15 -7.10 6.52 -1.26
CA PHE A 15 -5.88 6.78 -2.04
C PHE A 15 -5.94 8.07 -2.85
N ARG A 16 -7.12 8.50 -3.31
CA ARG A 16 -7.26 9.83 -3.93
C ARG A 16 -6.94 10.96 -2.95
N ASP A 17 -7.50 10.92 -1.75
CA ASP A 17 -7.19 11.94 -0.74
C ASP A 17 -5.71 11.90 -0.32
N LEU A 18 -5.11 10.71 -0.31
CA LEU A 18 -3.69 10.53 -0.04
C LEU A 18 -2.80 11.08 -1.18
N ASP A 19 -3.23 10.88 -2.43
CA ASP A 19 -2.58 11.42 -3.63
C ASP A 19 -2.64 12.96 -3.66
N ASP A 20 -3.79 13.54 -3.33
CA ASP A 20 -3.97 14.99 -3.21
C ASP A 20 -3.09 15.61 -2.10
N ALA A 21 -2.75 14.81 -1.08
CA ALA A 21 -1.84 15.24 -0.02
C ALA A 21 -0.36 15.15 -0.41
N ALA A 22 -0.01 14.45 -1.49
CA ALA A 22 1.36 14.36 -2.01
C ALA A 22 1.68 15.55 -2.93
N ASP A 23 2.95 15.96 -2.94
CA ASP A 23 3.48 17.03 -3.81
C ASP A 23 4.55 16.54 -4.79
N THR A 24 4.93 15.27 -4.67
CA THR A 24 5.89 14.57 -5.52
C THR A 24 5.41 13.15 -5.75
N VAL A 25 5.94 12.48 -6.78
CA VAL A 25 5.69 11.05 -7.00
C VAL A 25 6.19 10.25 -5.79
N VAL A 26 5.34 9.37 -5.29
CA VAL A 26 5.58 8.55 -4.10
C VAL A 26 5.27 7.09 -4.41
N ARG A 27 6.23 6.22 -4.15
CA ARG A 27 6.10 4.77 -4.24
C ARG A 27 5.79 4.21 -2.86
N LEU A 28 4.71 3.43 -2.76
CA LEU A 28 4.33 2.67 -1.59
C LEU A 28 4.53 1.18 -1.88
N ASP A 29 5.46 0.54 -1.18
CA ASP A 29 5.75 -0.87 -1.35
C ASP A 29 4.84 -1.67 -0.40
N CYS A 30 3.67 -2.03 -0.90
CA CYS A 30 2.57 -2.62 -0.14
C CYS A 30 2.70 -4.14 0.02
N ILE A 31 2.27 -4.64 1.18
CA ILE A 31 2.22 -6.07 1.52
C ILE A 31 0.86 -6.42 2.17
N GLY A 32 0.65 -7.68 2.50
CA GLY A 32 -0.37 -8.11 3.45
C GLY A 32 -1.77 -8.26 2.86
N GLY A 33 -2.78 -8.09 3.72
CA GLY A 33 -4.18 -8.37 3.41
C GLY A 33 -4.72 -7.59 2.21
N PHE A 34 -4.35 -6.31 2.12
CA PHE A 34 -4.75 -5.45 1.01
C PHE A 34 -4.24 -5.99 -0.33
N VAL A 35 -2.95 -6.30 -0.44
CA VAL A 35 -2.34 -6.79 -1.69
C VAL A 35 -2.94 -8.12 -2.12
N VAL A 36 -3.08 -9.09 -1.21
CA VAL A 36 -3.63 -10.42 -1.58
C VAL A 36 -5.08 -10.34 -2.03
N THR A 37 -5.84 -9.38 -1.51
CA THR A 37 -7.22 -9.13 -1.92
C THR A 37 -7.28 -8.46 -3.29
N GLN A 38 -6.46 -7.44 -3.53
CA GLN A 38 -6.52 -6.69 -4.78
C GLN A 38 -5.89 -7.42 -5.98
N MET A 39 -4.77 -8.13 -5.77
CA MET A 39 -3.97 -8.72 -6.84
C MET A 39 -4.20 -10.22 -7.04
N TYR A 40 -4.43 -10.97 -5.95
CA TYR A 40 -4.46 -12.44 -6.00
C TYR A 40 -5.84 -13.04 -5.74
N GLY A 41 -6.87 -12.21 -5.54
CA GLY A 41 -8.26 -12.64 -5.41
C GLY A 41 -8.59 -13.40 -4.12
N LEU A 42 -7.74 -13.29 -3.10
CA LEU A 42 -7.98 -13.91 -1.80
C LEU A 42 -8.79 -12.96 -0.92
N GLU A 43 -10.01 -13.34 -0.58
CA GLU A 43 -10.87 -12.53 0.28
C GLU A 43 -10.29 -12.44 1.69
N ARG A 44 -10.02 -11.21 2.14
CA ARG A 44 -9.59 -10.90 3.51
C ARG A 44 -10.33 -9.66 3.98
N SER A 45 -10.78 -9.68 5.22
CA SER A 45 -11.20 -8.46 5.91
C SER A 45 -9.94 -7.76 6.42
N THR A 46 -9.68 -6.55 5.91
CA THR A 46 -8.55 -5.69 6.28
C THR A 46 -9.01 -4.24 6.20
N ALA A 47 -8.47 -3.39 7.06
CA ALA A 47 -8.78 -1.97 7.14
C ALA A 47 -7.49 -1.13 7.07
N ASP A 48 -6.41 -1.75 6.65
CA ASP A 48 -5.05 -1.27 6.75
C ASP A 48 -4.30 -1.60 5.46
N ILE A 49 -3.32 -0.76 5.13
CA ILE A 49 -2.35 -1.03 4.09
C ILE A 49 -1.01 -1.17 4.78
N ASP A 50 -0.54 -2.41 4.90
CA ASP A 50 0.82 -2.69 5.31
C ASP A 50 1.78 -2.16 4.23
N VAL A 51 2.72 -1.30 4.60
CA VAL A 51 3.78 -0.79 3.72
C VAL A 51 5.16 -1.06 4.32
N ILE A 52 6.05 -1.61 3.52
CA ILE A 52 7.44 -1.88 3.92
C ILE A 52 8.29 -0.63 3.74
N ASP A 53 8.15 0.02 2.58
CA ASP A 53 8.86 1.25 2.27
C ASP A 53 7.95 2.31 1.63
N ILE A 54 8.35 3.57 1.83
CA ILE A 54 7.73 4.75 1.23
C ILE A 54 8.85 5.61 0.66
N ALA A 55 8.93 5.66 -0.67
CA ALA A 55 9.97 6.39 -1.40
C ALA A 55 9.38 7.59 -2.16
N PRO A 56 10.04 8.76 -2.20
CA PRO A 56 11.27 9.07 -1.48
C PRO A 56 11.03 9.25 0.03
N ARG A 57 12.08 9.02 0.84
CA ARG A 57 12.01 9.15 2.31
C ARG A 57 11.50 10.52 2.77
N THR A 58 11.80 11.58 2.02
CA THR A 58 11.34 12.95 2.31
C THR A 58 9.81 13.09 2.28
N ALA A 59 9.12 12.27 1.50
CA ALA A 59 7.67 12.26 1.42
C ALA A 59 7.02 11.36 2.49
N SER A 60 7.74 10.34 2.97
CA SER A 60 7.26 9.36 3.96
C SER A 60 6.59 10.01 5.16
N ASP A 61 7.29 10.92 5.85
CA ASP A 61 6.79 11.48 7.12
C ASP A 61 5.48 12.26 6.92
N ARG A 62 5.40 13.05 5.85
CA ARG A 62 4.21 13.82 5.48
C ARG A 62 3.00 12.93 5.20
N LEU A 63 3.20 11.85 4.45
CA LEU A 63 2.13 10.90 4.11
C LEU A 63 1.65 10.14 5.35
N MET A 64 2.59 9.64 6.16
CA MET A 64 2.26 8.95 7.41
C MET A 64 1.51 9.86 8.37
N ASP A 65 1.85 11.15 8.46
CA ASP A 65 1.11 12.13 9.27
C ASP A 65 -0.35 12.32 8.85
N ARG A 66 -0.72 11.98 7.61
CA ARG A 66 -2.11 12.07 7.14
C ARG A 66 -2.85 10.74 7.27
N ALA A 67 -2.13 9.64 7.10
CA ALA A 67 -2.70 8.32 6.85
C ALA A 67 -2.54 7.31 7.98
N LEU A 68 -1.75 7.62 9.02
CA LEU A 68 -1.64 6.77 10.21
C LEU A 68 -2.98 6.58 10.93
N GLN A 69 -3.03 5.52 11.73
CA GLN A 69 -4.19 5.27 12.59
C GLN A 69 -4.49 6.48 13.49
N GLY A 70 -5.75 6.89 13.48
CA GLY A 70 -6.27 8.02 14.25
C GLY A 70 -6.05 9.40 13.61
N ARG A 71 -5.36 9.47 12.47
CA ARG A 71 -5.16 10.70 11.68
C ARG A 71 -6.38 11.00 10.79
N PRO A 72 -6.43 12.18 10.12
CA PRO A 72 -7.63 12.63 9.41
C PRO A 72 -8.18 11.61 8.40
N LEU A 73 -7.32 10.93 7.62
CA LEU A 73 -7.78 9.95 6.63
C LEU A 73 -8.37 8.70 7.28
N HIS A 74 -7.79 8.21 8.39
CA HIS A 74 -8.38 7.11 9.15
C HIS A 74 -9.77 7.45 9.68
N ARG A 75 -9.98 8.67 10.18
CA ARG A 75 -11.31 9.08 10.66
C ARG A 75 -12.35 9.15 9.53
N LYS A 76 -11.93 9.60 8.34
CA LYS A 76 -12.80 9.75 7.17
C LYS A 76 -13.15 8.40 6.54
N HIS A 77 -12.16 7.55 6.29
CA HIS A 77 -12.31 6.33 5.48
C HIS A 77 -12.33 5.04 6.29
N ARG A 78 -11.99 5.09 7.59
CA ARG A 78 -11.72 3.90 8.43
C ARG A 78 -10.60 3.01 7.88
N ILE A 79 -9.75 3.57 7.00
CA ILE A 79 -8.56 2.95 6.42
C ILE A 79 -7.31 3.69 6.90
N TYR A 80 -6.21 3.00 7.16
CA TYR A 80 -4.93 3.61 7.53
C TYR A 80 -3.72 2.93 6.88
N LEU A 81 -2.62 3.66 6.75
CA LEU A 81 -1.32 3.07 6.44
C LEU A 81 -0.70 2.51 7.72
N ASP A 82 -0.22 1.27 7.67
CA ASP A 82 0.61 0.67 8.72
C ASP A 82 2.03 0.44 8.17
N ARG A 83 3.03 1.11 8.76
CA ARG A 83 4.41 0.94 8.34
C ARG A 83 5.00 -0.26 9.08
N VAL A 84 5.30 -1.30 8.32
CA VAL A 84 5.83 -2.55 8.87
C VAL A 84 7.28 -2.35 9.32
N ALA A 85 7.50 -2.27 10.62
CA ALA A 85 8.83 -2.04 11.20
C ALA A 85 9.73 -3.30 11.18
N VAL A 86 9.12 -4.50 11.17
CA VAL A 86 9.82 -5.78 11.15
C VAL A 86 9.07 -6.73 10.23
N ALA A 87 9.69 -7.03 9.09
CA ALA A 87 9.33 -8.13 8.21
C ALA A 87 10.58 -8.74 7.62
N SER A 88 10.65 -10.07 7.65
CA SER A 88 11.67 -10.84 6.94
C SER A 88 11.28 -10.92 5.48
N ILE A 89 11.60 -9.86 4.75
CA ILE A 89 11.35 -9.73 3.31
C ILE A 89 12.56 -10.29 2.56
N PRO A 90 12.36 -11.10 1.51
CA PRO A 90 13.46 -11.60 0.71
C PRO A 90 14.30 -10.48 0.09
N GLU A 91 15.59 -10.75 -0.10
CA GLU A 91 16.50 -9.83 -0.76
C GLU A 91 16.00 -9.48 -2.19
N ASN A 92 16.25 -8.24 -2.61
CA ASN A 92 15.88 -7.73 -3.94
C ASN A 92 14.40 -7.93 -4.27
N TYR A 93 13.50 -7.83 -3.29
CA TYR A 93 12.06 -7.86 -3.55
C TYR A 93 11.63 -6.70 -4.46
N GLU A 94 12.39 -5.60 -4.45
CA GLU A 94 12.16 -4.42 -5.29
C GLU A 94 12.14 -4.76 -6.79
N ASP A 95 12.94 -5.74 -7.23
CA ASP A 95 13.01 -6.19 -8.62
C ASP A 95 11.74 -6.92 -9.08
N ARG A 96 10.91 -7.37 -8.13
CA ARG A 96 9.68 -8.12 -8.36
C ARG A 96 8.41 -7.31 -8.10
N LEU A 97 8.55 -6.03 -7.73
CA LEU A 97 7.41 -5.17 -7.48
C LEU A 97 6.55 -4.96 -8.73
N VAL A 98 5.24 -5.05 -8.57
CA VAL A 98 4.27 -4.81 -9.64
C VAL A 98 3.36 -3.66 -9.25
N GLU A 99 3.24 -2.63 -10.09
CA GLU A 99 2.28 -1.55 -9.85
C GLU A 99 0.84 -2.06 -10.00
N MET A 100 0.04 -1.95 -8.95
CA MET A 100 -1.31 -2.52 -8.89
C MET A 100 -2.31 -1.77 -9.78
N PHE A 101 -2.20 -0.45 -9.85
CA PHE A 101 -3.17 0.42 -10.55
C PHE A 101 -2.46 1.51 -11.37
N PRO A 102 -1.76 1.13 -12.46
CA PRO A 102 -0.99 2.08 -13.26
C PRO A 102 -1.83 3.23 -13.77
N GLY A 103 -1.39 4.47 -13.47
CA GLY A 103 -2.04 5.69 -13.93
C GLY A 103 -3.32 6.10 -13.18
N ALA A 104 -3.71 5.37 -12.13
CA ALA A 104 -4.90 5.69 -11.33
C ALA A 104 -4.76 7.00 -10.51
N TYR A 105 -3.52 7.33 -10.13
CA TYR A 105 -3.18 8.43 -9.23
C TYR A 105 -2.06 9.27 -9.86
N ARG A 106 -2.06 10.58 -9.56
CA ARG A 106 -1.09 11.52 -10.14
C ARG A 106 0.31 11.28 -9.58
N TYR A 107 0.41 11.14 -8.27
CA TYR A 107 1.65 11.05 -7.51
C TYR A 107 1.87 9.66 -6.92
N LEU A 108 0.83 8.99 -6.45
CA LEU A 108 0.97 7.68 -5.83
C LEU A 108 1.23 6.57 -6.86
N ARG A 109 2.16 5.70 -6.50
CA ARG A 109 2.46 4.42 -7.16
C ARG A 109 2.33 3.32 -6.11
N LEU A 110 1.27 2.53 -6.20
CA LEU A 110 0.99 1.44 -5.25
C LEU A 110 1.61 0.16 -5.79
N MET A 111 2.69 -0.30 -5.17
CA MET A 111 3.44 -1.48 -5.60
C MET A 111 3.02 -2.68 -4.77
N ALA A 112 2.66 -3.78 -5.42
CA ALA A 112 2.44 -5.06 -4.78
C ALA A 112 3.75 -5.84 -4.70
N LEU A 113 4.03 -6.39 -3.52
CA LEU A 113 5.00 -7.46 -3.39
C LEU A 113 4.54 -8.71 -4.14
N ASP A 114 5.50 -9.46 -4.66
CA ASP A 114 5.31 -10.76 -5.29
C ASP A 114 4.66 -11.76 -4.29
N PRO A 115 3.76 -12.67 -4.74
CA PRO A 115 3.10 -13.60 -3.82
C PRO A 115 4.08 -14.47 -3.02
N TYR A 116 5.25 -14.80 -3.55
CA TYR A 116 6.30 -15.53 -2.83
C TYR A 116 6.86 -14.69 -1.68
N ASP A 117 7.13 -13.40 -1.92
CA ASP A 117 7.64 -12.50 -0.89
C ASP A 117 6.62 -12.30 0.24
N ILE A 118 5.33 -12.20 -0.12
CA ILE A 118 4.24 -12.13 0.85
C ILE A 118 4.19 -13.42 1.69
N ALA A 119 4.23 -14.59 1.06
CA ALA A 119 4.18 -15.86 1.77
C ALA A 119 5.37 -16.03 2.74
N LEU A 120 6.58 -15.72 2.29
CA LEU A 120 7.80 -15.78 3.09
C LEU A 120 7.76 -14.81 4.28
N SER A 121 7.25 -13.59 4.08
CA SER A 121 7.13 -12.57 5.15
C SER A 121 6.27 -13.00 6.35
N LYS A 122 5.44 -14.03 6.17
CA LYS A 122 4.54 -14.55 7.21
C LYS A 122 5.04 -15.82 7.88
N LEU A 123 6.16 -16.42 7.43
CA LEU A 123 6.66 -17.68 8.01
C LEU A 123 7.13 -17.54 9.46
N GLU A 124 7.55 -16.35 9.88
CA GLU A 124 8.03 -16.09 11.24
C GLU A 124 6.93 -15.65 12.22
N ARG A 125 5.67 -15.53 11.75
CA ARG A 125 4.52 -15.11 12.54
C ARG A 125 3.51 -16.24 12.69
#